data_AF-U5MU32-F1
#
_entry.id   AF-U5MU32-F1
#
_cell.length_a   1.000
_cell.length_b   1.000
_cell.length_c   1.000
_cell.angle_alpha   90.00
_cell.angle_beta   90.00
_cell.angle_gamma   90.00
#
_symmetry.space_group_name_H-M   'P 1'
#
loop_
_entity.id
_entity.type
_entity.pdbx_description
1 polymer ?
#
loop_
_entity_poly.entity_id
_entity_poly.type
_entity_poly.pdbx_seq_one_letter_code
_entity_poly.pdbx_strand_id
1 'polypeptide(L)' 'MYSIKIYLSNGVIIDFTCEQYEVTKNRLTGEVSGYRFENASKCIAFLDMSQITAITAEKI' A
#
# COMPACT_ATOMS: atom_id res chain seq x y z
N MET A 1 -1.83 -11.88 -10.26
CA MET A 1 -2.13 -11.48 -8.88
C MET A 1 -0.99 -10.59 -8.39
N TYR A 2 -1.11 -9.86 -7.29
CA TYR A 2 -0.01 -9.04 -6.76
C TYR A 2 0.27 -9.36 -5.30
N SER A 3 1.56 -9.42 -4.96
CA SER A 3 2.08 -9.37 -3.58
C SER A 3 2.29 -7.90 -3.22
N ILE A 4 1.60 -7.43 -2.19
CA ILE A 4 1.69 -6.04 -1.70
C ILE A 4 2.43 -6.02 -0.37
N LYS A 5 3.33 -5.04 -0.20
CA LYS A 5 3.91 -4.69 1.11
C LYS A 5 3.72 -3.19 1.39
N ILE A 6 3.18 -2.88 2.56
CA ILE A 6 3.05 -1.52 3.08
C ILE A 6 4.04 -1.34 4.22
N TYR A 7 4.89 -0.34 4.11
CA TYR A 7 5.92 -0.01 5.11
C TYR A 7 5.45 1.19 5.92
N LEU A 8 5.36 1.02 7.24
CA LEU A 8 4.93 2.07 8.16
C LEU A 8 6.13 2.73 8.86
N SER A 9 5.97 3.99 9.26
CA SER A 9 7.01 4.81 9.92
C SER A 9 7.47 4.24 11.27
N ASN A 10 6.64 3.42 11.91
CA ASN A 10 6.96 2.71 13.15
C ASN A 10 7.74 1.39 12.92
N GLY A 11 8.12 1.07 11.68
CA GLY A 11 8.84 -0.14 11.32
C GLY A 11 7.96 -1.38 11.08
N VAL A 12 6.64 -1.27 11.26
CA VAL A 12 5.71 -2.36 10.92
C VAL A 12 5.61 -2.52 9.41
N ILE A 13 5.59 -3.77 8.96
CA ILE A 13 5.36 -4.14 7.56
C ILE A 13 4.05 -4.93 7.49
N ILE A 14 3.14 -4.48 6.63
CA ILE A 14 1.89 -5.19 6.34
C ILE A 14 2.02 -5.81 4.95
N ASP A 15 1.99 -7.13 4.89
CA ASP A 15 2.04 -7.91 3.66
C ASP A 15 0.69 -8.59 3.36
N PHE A 16 0.28 -8.62 2.10
CA PHE A 16 -0.93 -9.32 1.65
C PHE A 16 -0.92 -9.50 0.13
N THR A 17 -1.90 -10.23 -0.39
CA THR A 17 -2.11 -10.37 -1.83
C THR A 17 -3.37 -9.65 -2.27
N CYS A 18 -3.41 -9.14 -3.51
CA CYS A 18 -4.62 -8.60 -4.14
C CYS A 18 -4.65 -8.89 -5.64
N GLU A 19 -5.80 -8.72 -6.29
CA GLU A 19 -5.91 -8.90 -7.74
C GLU A 19 -5.53 -7.65 -8.51
N GLN A 20 -5.94 -6.49 -8.01
CA GLN A 20 -5.62 -5.19 -8.60
C GLN A 20 -5.24 -4.22 -7.49
N TYR A 21 -4.38 -3.26 -7.84
CA TYR A 21 -3.98 -2.20 -6.94
C TYR A 21 -3.82 -0.88 -7.69
N GLU A 22 -4.05 0.21 -6.97
CA GLU A 22 -3.74 1.56 -7.40
C GLU A 22 -3.05 2.28 -6.24
N VAL A 23 -1.94 2.98 -6.52
CA VAL A 23 -1.25 3.82 -5.54
C VAL A 23 -0.99 5.17 -6.19
N THR A 24 -1.52 6.21 -5.58
CA THR A 24 -1.29 7.59 -6.01
C THR A 24 -0.22 8.20 -5.11
N LYS A 25 0.73 8.91 -5.71
CA LYS A 25 1.78 9.63 -5.01
C LYS A 25 1.71 11.12 -5.32
N ASN A 26 2.02 11.94 -4.33
CA ASN A 26 2.27 13.35 -4.55
C ASN A 26 3.49 13.50 -5.47
N ARG A 27 3.35 14.26 -6.56
CA ARG A 27 4.42 14.44 -7.56
C ARG A 27 5.62 15.22 -7.04
N LEU A 28 5.43 16.08 -6.03
CA LEU A 28 6.48 16.94 -5.47
C LEU A 28 7.24 16.25 -4.33
N THR A 29 6.53 15.55 -3.44
CA THR A 29 7.13 14.93 -2.24
C THR A 29 7.39 13.44 -2.39
N GLY A 30 6.75 12.77 -3.35
CA GLY A 30 6.81 11.32 -3.51
C GLY A 30 5.97 10.54 -2.49
N GLU A 31 5.34 11.23 -1.53
CA GLU A 31 4.52 10.64 -0.48
C GLU A 31 3.26 10.00 -1.05
N VAL A 32 2.79 8.92 -0.41
CA VAL A 32 1.54 8.26 -0.78
C VAL A 32 0.37 9.17 -0.42
N SER A 33 -0.43 9.53 -1.43
CA SER A 33 -1.61 10.39 -1.28
C SER A 33 -2.93 9.63 -1.47
N GLY A 34 -2.87 8.36 -1.83
CA GLY A 34 -4.03 7.48 -1.98
C GLY A 34 -3.62 6.06 -2.34
N TYR A 35 -4.44 5.09 -1.96
CA TYR A 35 -4.28 3.70 -2.36
C TYR A 35 -5.64 2.99 -2.46
N ARG A 36 -5.72 1.97 -3.32
CA ARG A 36 -6.87 1.08 -3.47
C ARG A 36 -6.39 -0.33 -3.77
N PHE A 37 -6.99 -1.32 -3.13
CA PHE A 37 -6.69 -2.74 -3.35
C PHE A 37 -8.00 -3.50 -3.57
N GLU A 38 -8.11 -4.18 -4.71
CA GLU A 38 -9.29 -4.98 -5.07
C GLU A 38 -9.04 -6.46 -4.77
N ASN A 39 -10.04 -7.15 -4.19
CA ASN A 39 -9.97 -8.56 -3.81
C ASN A 39 -8.72 -8.88 -2.96
N ALA A 40 -8.41 -8.02 -1.99
CA ALA A 40 -7.29 -8.20 -1.09
C ALA A 40 -7.54 -9.38 -0.12
N SER A 41 -6.51 -10.19 0.15
CA SER A 41 -6.58 -11.28 1.12
C SER A 41 -6.62 -10.81 2.58
N LYS A 42 -6.36 -9.51 2.82
CA LYS A 42 -6.55 -8.84 4.11
C LYS A 42 -7.41 -7.60 3.93
N CYS A 43 -8.28 -7.32 4.89
CA CYS A 43 -9.02 -6.07 4.94
C CYS A 43 -8.08 -4.94 5.40
N ILE A 44 -7.64 -4.10 4.47
CA ILE A 44 -6.86 -2.89 4.76
C ILE A 44 -7.81 -1.69 4.70
N ALA A 45 -8.54 -1.45 5.79
CA ALA A 45 -9.41 -0.29 5.90
C ALA A 45 -8.69 0.83 6.67
N PHE A 46 -8.55 1.99 6.03
CA PHE A 46 -8.16 3.27 6.64
C PHE A 46 -6.85 3.26 7.45
N LEU A 47 -5.74 2.83 6.84
CA LEU A 47 -4.41 3.19 7.36
C LEU A 47 -4.21 4.71 7.23
N ASP A 48 -3.76 5.33 8.31
CA ASP A 48 -3.31 6.72 8.30
C ASP A 48 -2.15 6.88 7.30
N MET A 49 -2.40 7.62 6.21
CA MET A 49 -1.44 7.80 5.13
C MET A 49 -0.17 8.51 5.60
N SER A 50 -0.24 9.31 6.67
CA SER A 50 0.95 9.96 7.24
C SER A 50 1.94 8.96 7.84
N GLN A 51 1.48 7.75 8.16
CA GLN A 51 2.32 6.66 8.66
C GLN A 51 2.90 5.81 7.52
N ILE A 52 2.39 5.91 6.30
CA ILE A 52 2.84 5.10 5.16
C ILE A 52 4.10 5.72 4.57
N THR A 53 5.23 5.03 4.72
CA THR A 53 6.49 5.43 4.10
C THR A 53 6.61 4.93 2.67
N ALA A 54 6.13 3.72 2.40
CA ALA A 54 6.16 3.13 1.06
C ALA A 54 5.10 2.05 0.88
N ILE A 55 4.67 1.86 -0.37
CA ILE A 55 3.88 0.71 -0.82
C ILE A 55 4.62 0.10 -2.01
N THR A 56 4.91 -1.19 -1.95
CA THR A 56 5.48 -1.96 -3.06
C THR A 56 4.50 -3.03 -3.52
N ALA A 57 4.57 -3.36 -4.81
CA ALA A 57 3.73 -4.35 -5.45
C ALA A 57 4.57 -5.19 -6.41
N GLU A 58 4.50 -6.51 -6.27
CA GLU A 58 5.18 -7.47 -7.13
C GLU A 58 4.14 -8.37 -7.79
N LYS A 59 4.24 -8.54 -9.11
CA LYS A 59 3.32 -9.43 -9.85
C LYS A 59 3.67 -10.90 -9.55
N ILE A 60 2.65 -11.67 -9.19
CA ILE A 60 2.67 -13.13 -9.02
C ILE A 60 1.89 -13.77 -10.17
#